data_AF-A0A5N6LVD0-F1
#
_entry.id   AF-A0A5N6LVD0-F1
#
_cell.length_a   1.000
_cell.length_b   1.000
_cell.length_c   1.000
_cell.angle_alpha   90.00
_cell.angle_beta   90.00
_cell.angle_gamma   90.00
#
_symmetry.space_group_name_H-M   'P 1'
#
loop_
_entity.id
_entity.type
_entity.pdbx_description
1 polymer ?
#
loop_
_entity_poly.entity_id
_entity_poly.type
_entity_poly.pdbx_seq_one_letter_code
_entity_poly.pdbx_strand_id
1 'polypeptide(L)'
;MMYVGDSLNRGQYVSMVCLLHSLIPHHAKSMETFGSLTVFTAKDYNATIEFYWAPFLLESNSDDAVIHRITDRVVRKGSINKHGKHWEGVDIIVFNTYLWWMTGSDFKILHGSFDDEVKDIVQVPTEDAYRMAMKSMVKWVEKNMDPERTRVFFTSMSPSHFK
;
A
#
# COMPACT_ATOMS: atom_id res chain seq x y z
N MET A 1 -0.32 -7.48 -11.99
CA MET A 1 0.23 -7.73 -10.62
C MET A 1 0.44 -6.39 -9.94
N MET A 2 -0.03 -6.19 -8.71
CA MET A 2 0.08 -4.93 -7.98
C MET A 2 0.75 -5.11 -6.62
N TYR A 3 1.75 -4.28 -6.34
CA TYR A 3 2.35 -4.09 -5.03
C TYR A 3 1.64 -2.92 -4.33
N VAL A 4 1.18 -3.10 -3.11
CA VAL A 4 0.43 -2.10 -2.35
C VAL A 4 1.06 -1.92 -0.97
N GLY A 5 1.58 -0.73 -0.70
CA GLY A 5 2.21 -0.50 0.59
C GLY A 5 3.11 0.71 0.70
N ASP A 6 4.12 0.55 1.55
CA ASP A 6 5.13 1.56 1.85
C ASP A 6 6.35 1.50 0.90
N SER A 7 7.39 2.27 1.24
CA SER A 7 8.62 2.37 0.44
C SER A 7 9.39 1.06 0.26
N LEU A 8 9.28 0.10 1.18
CA LEU A 8 9.95 -1.20 1.05
C LEU A 8 9.26 -2.04 -0.02
N ASN A 9 7.93 -1.98 -0.08
CA ASN A 9 7.15 -2.64 -1.12
C ASN A 9 7.38 -1.99 -2.49
N ARG A 10 7.59 -0.67 -2.54
CA ARG A 10 8.10 0.00 -3.74
C ARG A 10 9.45 -0.55 -4.19
N GLY A 11 10.35 -0.86 -3.25
CA GLY A 11 11.62 -1.51 -3.55
C GLY A 11 11.44 -2.90 -4.17
N GLN A 12 10.50 -3.71 -3.65
CA GLN A 12 10.17 -5.01 -4.23
C GLN A 12 9.56 -4.90 -5.63
N TYR A 13 8.66 -3.92 -5.84
CA TYR A 13 8.13 -3.59 -7.16
C TYR A 13 9.26 -3.27 -8.15
N VAL A 14 10.18 -2.37 -7.79
CA VAL A 14 11.32 -2.01 -8.64
C VAL A 14 12.19 -3.23 -8.94
N SER A 15 12.43 -4.09 -7.96
CA SER A 15 13.17 -5.35 -8.15
C SER A 15 12.48 -6.25 -9.18
N MET A 16 11.16 -6.46 -9.06
CA MET A 16 10.38 -7.25 -10.02
C MET A 16 10.44 -6.65 -11.43
N VAL A 17 10.31 -5.33 -11.55
CA VAL A 17 10.44 -4.64 -12.85
C VAL A 17 11.84 -4.88 -13.42
N CYS A 18 12.92 -4.77 -12.65
CA CYS A 18 14.28 -5.01 -13.12
C CYS A 18 14.51 -6.44 -13.63
N LEU A 19 13.92 -7.45 -12.98
CA LEU A 19 13.98 -8.85 -13.43
C LEU A 19 13.37 -9.03 -14.83
N LEU A 20 12.30 -8.30 -15.15
CA LEU A 20 11.63 -8.35 -16.44
C LEU A 20 12.25 -7.40 -17.47
N HIS A 21 12.75 -6.24 -17.01
CA HIS A 21 13.21 -5.16 -17.86
C HIS A 21 14.34 -5.58 -18.79
N SER A 22 15.24 -6.46 -18.34
CA SER A 22 16.37 -6.95 -19.14
C SER A 22 15.94 -7.89 -20.28
N LEU A 23 14.80 -8.56 -20.13
CA LEU A 23 14.30 -9.56 -21.08
C LEU A 23 13.33 -8.96 -22.11
N ILE A 24 12.69 -7.83 -21.80
CA ILE A 24 11.69 -7.21 -22.65
C ILE A 24 12.34 -6.10 -23.52
N PRO A 25 12.20 -6.15 -24.86
CA PRO A 25 12.69 -5.11 -25.77
C PRO A 25 12.14 -3.72 -25.47
N HIS A 26 12.90 -2.66 -25.77
CA HIS A 26 12.50 -1.28 -25.49
C HIS A 26 11.15 -0.85 -26.08
N HIS A 27 10.80 -1.30 -27.30
CA HIS A 27 9.52 -0.95 -27.92
C HIS A 27 8.33 -1.65 -27.26
N ALA A 28 8.56 -2.81 -26.67
CA ALA A 28 7.56 -3.68 -26.04
C ALA A 28 7.32 -3.38 -24.55
N LYS A 29 7.92 -2.32 -24.00
CA LYS A 29 7.72 -1.89 -22.60
C LYS A 29 7.42 -0.41 -22.46
N SER A 30 6.71 -0.04 -21.39
CA SER A 30 6.51 1.35 -20.95
C SER A 30 6.41 1.44 -19.44
N MET A 31 6.61 2.65 -18.91
CA MET A 31 6.42 2.95 -17.48
C MET A 31 5.74 4.32 -17.35
N GLU A 32 4.67 4.36 -16.58
CA GLU A 32 3.84 5.56 -16.39
C GLU A 32 3.47 5.73 -14.91
N THR A 33 3.22 6.96 -14.47
CA THR A 33 2.86 7.26 -13.07
C THR A 33 1.68 8.23 -13.03
N PHE A 34 0.67 7.87 -12.25
CA PHE A 34 -0.59 8.59 -12.09
C PHE A 34 -0.89 8.74 -10.60
N GLY A 35 -0.54 9.88 -10.01
CA GLY A 35 -0.71 10.12 -8.58
C GLY A 35 -0.01 9.03 -7.75
N SER A 36 -0.80 8.23 -7.04
CA SER A 36 -0.31 7.14 -6.18
C SER A 36 0.02 5.83 -6.92
N LEU A 37 -0.31 5.71 -8.22
CA LEU A 37 -0.13 4.49 -9.00
C LEU A 37 1.05 4.62 -9.98
N THR A 38 1.96 3.67 -9.99
CA THR A 38 3.00 3.50 -11.02
C THR A 38 2.78 2.19 -11.76
N VAL A 39 2.76 2.22 -13.09
CA VAL A 39 2.47 1.06 -13.95
C VAL A 39 3.65 0.80 -14.86
N PHE A 40 4.18 -0.41 -14.82
CA PHE A 40 5.08 -0.95 -15.84
C PHE A 40 4.30 -1.92 -16.73
N THR A 41 4.32 -1.67 -18.04
CA THR A 41 3.56 -2.46 -19.02
C THR A 41 4.51 -3.27 -19.90
N ALA A 42 4.30 -4.58 -19.95
CA ALA A 42 4.92 -5.51 -20.89
C ALA A 42 3.92 -5.80 -22.02
N LYS A 43 4.02 -5.03 -23.12
CA LYS A 43 2.98 -4.92 -24.15
C LYS A 43 2.70 -6.26 -24.86
N ASP A 44 3.76 -6.95 -25.27
CA ASP A 44 3.65 -8.21 -26.02
C ASP A 44 3.01 -9.35 -25.19
N TYR A 45 3.01 -9.21 -23.87
CA TYR A 45 2.43 -10.17 -22.93
C TYR A 45 1.06 -9.74 -22.41
N ASN A 46 0.59 -8.54 -22.78
CA ASN A 46 -0.58 -7.90 -22.20
C ASN A 46 -0.56 -7.95 -20.65
N ALA A 47 0.59 -7.64 -20.06
CA ALA A 47 0.82 -7.79 -18.63
C ALA A 47 1.29 -6.48 -18.01
N THR A 48 0.83 -6.20 -16.78
CA THR A 48 1.24 -5.05 -15.98
C THR A 48 1.85 -5.48 -14.65
N ILE A 49 2.92 -4.80 -14.25
CA ILE A 49 3.45 -4.80 -12.89
C ILE A 49 3.24 -3.40 -12.34
N GLU A 50 2.60 -3.29 -11.19
CA GLU A 50 2.09 -2.03 -10.67
C GLU A 50 2.54 -1.80 -9.24
N PHE A 51 2.68 -0.54 -8.85
CA PHE A 51 2.88 -0.12 -7.47
C PHE A 51 1.87 0.95 -7.10
N TYR A 52 1.10 0.70 -6.03
CA TYR A 52 0.15 1.63 -5.47
C TYR A 52 0.59 2.07 -4.08
N TRP A 53 0.80 3.38 -3.92
CA TRP A 53 1.19 3.99 -2.66
C TRP A 53 0.03 4.02 -1.65
N ALA A 54 0.14 3.22 -0.60
CA ALA A 54 -0.79 3.16 0.52
C ALA A 54 -0.04 2.66 1.77
N PRO A 55 0.82 3.49 2.38
CA PRO A 55 1.82 3.04 3.35
C PRO A 55 1.21 2.42 4.61
N PHE A 56 -0.03 2.80 4.95
CA PHE A 56 -0.79 2.27 6.07
C PHE A 56 -1.98 1.40 5.66
N LEU A 57 -2.16 1.17 4.34
CA LEU A 57 -3.32 0.53 3.68
C LEU A 57 -4.67 1.25 3.86
N LEU A 58 -4.89 1.85 5.03
CA LEU A 58 -5.97 2.75 5.36
C LEU A 58 -5.63 4.18 4.90
N GLU A 59 -6.65 5.02 4.77
CA GLU A 59 -6.49 6.44 4.51
C GLU A 59 -5.66 7.09 5.61
N SER A 60 -4.67 7.87 5.21
CA SER A 60 -3.75 8.56 6.12
C SER A 60 -3.40 9.95 5.61
N ASN A 61 -2.85 10.77 6.49
CA ASN A 61 -2.26 12.05 6.05
C ASN A 61 -0.99 11.87 5.19
N SER A 62 -0.48 10.64 5.05
CA SER A 62 0.76 10.32 4.34
C SER A 62 0.55 9.63 2.98
N ASP A 63 -0.64 9.78 2.38
CA ASP A 63 -1.04 9.09 1.16
C ASP A 63 -0.58 9.77 -0.15
N ASP A 64 0.04 10.94 -0.08
CA ASP A 64 0.66 11.58 -1.25
C ASP A 64 1.99 10.91 -1.59
N ALA A 65 2.08 10.21 -2.73
CA ALA A 65 3.28 9.45 -3.10
C ALA A 65 4.57 10.29 -3.23
N VAL A 66 4.48 11.61 -3.32
CA VAL A 66 5.61 12.55 -3.39
C VAL A 66 5.85 13.23 -2.04
N ILE A 67 4.81 13.77 -1.42
CA ILE A 67 4.84 14.55 -0.18
C ILE A 67 4.28 13.71 0.99
N HIS A 68 4.95 12.59 1.29
CA HIS A 68 4.49 11.63 2.31
C HIS A 68 5.33 11.57 3.60
N ARG A 69 6.43 12.35 3.68
CA ARG A 69 7.34 12.34 4.83
C ARG A 69 6.80 13.25 5.93
N ILE A 70 5.82 12.73 6.66
CA ILE A 70 5.17 13.42 7.77
C ILE A 70 5.63 12.81 9.08
N THR A 71 6.06 13.66 10.02
CA THR A 71 6.48 13.22 11.36
C THR A 71 5.28 12.82 12.21
N ASP A 72 4.22 13.66 12.21
CA ASP A 72 3.00 13.41 12.97
C ASP A 72 1.96 12.66 12.13
N ARG A 73 2.13 11.35 12.04
CA ARG A 73 1.31 10.50 11.16
C ARG A 73 -0.02 10.18 11.82
N VAL A 74 -1.09 10.26 11.02
CA VAL A 74 -2.46 9.95 11.46
C VAL A 74 -3.10 9.00 10.46
N VAL A 75 -3.73 7.93 10.95
CA VAL A 75 -4.45 6.95 10.15
C VAL A 75 -5.94 6.98 10.50
N ARG A 76 -6.80 7.02 9.49
CA ARG A 76 -8.25 7.05 9.66
C ARG A 76 -8.80 5.63 9.83
N LYS A 77 -9.55 5.40 10.90
CA LYS A 77 -10.18 4.10 11.19
C LYS A 77 -11.22 3.72 10.13
N GLY A 78 -11.22 2.46 9.69
CA GLY A 78 -12.28 1.91 8.84
C GLY A 78 -12.34 2.46 7.40
N SER A 79 -11.26 3.08 6.94
CA SER A 79 -11.22 3.88 5.70
C SER A 79 -10.66 3.13 4.48
N ILE A 80 -10.48 1.81 4.56
CA ILE A 80 -9.74 1.03 3.56
C ILE A 80 -10.28 1.19 2.13
N ASN A 81 -11.59 1.38 1.97
CA ASN A 81 -12.23 1.55 0.66
C ASN A 81 -11.76 2.80 -0.10
N LYS A 82 -11.18 3.81 0.59
CA LYS A 82 -10.52 4.96 -0.05
C LYS A 82 -9.48 4.48 -1.07
N HIS A 83 -8.66 3.50 -0.69
CA HIS A 83 -7.66 2.89 -1.56
C HIS A 83 -8.15 1.62 -2.25
N GLY A 84 -8.94 0.80 -1.54
CA GLY A 84 -9.42 -0.51 -2.01
C GLY A 84 -10.05 -0.50 -3.39
N LYS A 85 -10.79 0.55 -3.74
CA LYS A 85 -11.38 0.73 -5.07
C LYS A 85 -10.37 0.67 -6.23
N HIS A 86 -9.08 0.91 -5.97
CA HIS A 86 -8.01 0.84 -6.97
C HIS A 86 -7.37 -0.54 -7.07
N TRP A 87 -7.69 -1.45 -6.15
CA TRP A 87 -7.09 -2.79 -6.07
C TRP A 87 -8.01 -3.86 -6.66
N GLU A 88 -9.30 -3.56 -6.82
CA GLU A 88 -10.29 -4.47 -7.41
C GLU A 88 -9.90 -4.86 -8.84
N GLY A 89 -10.08 -6.14 -9.17
CA GLY A 89 -9.78 -6.69 -10.50
C GLY A 89 -8.31 -7.04 -10.74
N VAL A 90 -7.41 -6.83 -9.78
CA VAL A 90 -6.01 -7.23 -9.88
C VAL A 90 -5.87 -8.75 -9.73
N ASP A 91 -5.17 -9.42 -10.67
CA ASP A 91 -4.98 -10.89 -10.63
C ASP A 91 -4.01 -11.37 -9.53
N ILE A 92 -3.00 -10.57 -9.21
CA ILE A 92 -2.00 -10.86 -8.18
C ILE A 92 -1.73 -9.58 -7.40
N ILE A 93 -2.02 -9.59 -6.10
CA ILE A 93 -1.80 -8.45 -5.22
C ILE A 93 -0.83 -8.80 -4.10
N VAL A 94 0.14 -7.93 -3.85
CA VAL A 94 1.18 -8.10 -2.84
C VAL A 94 1.11 -6.91 -1.89
N PHE A 95 0.51 -7.11 -0.73
CA PHE A 95 0.42 -6.09 0.31
C PHE A 95 1.69 -6.05 1.17
N ASN A 96 2.00 -4.87 1.69
CA ASN A 96 2.97 -4.69 2.76
C ASN A 96 2.68 -3.38 3.51
N THR A 97 2.83 -3.42 4.83
CA THR A 97 2.82 -2.22 5.66
C THR A 97 3.54 -2.57 6.94
N TYR A 98 4.60 -1.85 7.30
CA TYR A 98 5.29 -2.10 8.57
C TYR A 98 6.11 -0.92 9.06
N LEU A 99 7.05 -0.45 8.24
CA LEU A 99 8.13 0.43 8.69
C LEU A 99 7.62 1.71 9.36
N TRP A 100 6.50 2.23 8.88
CA TRP A 100 5.97 3.52 9.33
C TRP A 100 5.12 3.45 10.59
N TRP A 101 4.77 2.24 11.03
CA TRP A 101 4.17 2.02 12.34
C TRP A 101 5.22 2.10 13.45
N MET A 102 6.50 1.85 13.14
CA MET A 102 7.58 1.73 14.11
C MET A 102 8.13 3.09 14.59
N THR A 103 7.27 3.90 15.21
CA THR A 103 7.63 5.22 15.74
C THR A 103 8.24 5.16 17.15
N GLY A 104 8.05 4.05 17.88
CA GLY A 104 8.45 3.93 19.28
C GLY A 104 7.51 4.63 20.27
N SER A 105 6.33 5.05 19.81
CA SER A 105 5.30 5.72 20.60
C SER A 105 3.91 5.21 20.24
N ASP A 106 2.91 5.55 21.05
CA ASP A 106 1.50 5.39 20.66
C ASP A 106 1.23 6.05 19.30
N PHE A 107 0.27 5.47 18.58
CA PHE A 107 -0.08 5.84 17.22
C PHE A 107 -1.42 6.60 17.19
N LYS A 108 -1.51 7.61 16.33
CA LYS A 108 -2.71 8.46 16.21
C LYS A 108 -3.72 7.86 15.23
N ILE A 109 -4.91 7.59 15.75
CA ILE A 109 -6.05 7.11 14.97
C ILE A 109 -7.13 8.20 14.93
N LEU A 110 -7.51 8.58 13.71
CA LEU A 110 -8.61 9.49 13.46
C LEU A 110 -9.94 8.72 13.40
N HIS A 111 -10.90 9.19 14.18
CA HIS A 111 -12.32 8.90 14.05
C HIS A 111 -12.99 9.99 13.21
N GLY A 112 -13.95 9.62 12.36
CA GLY A 112 -14.58 10.58 11.43
C GLY A 112 -13.82 10.70 10.11
N SER A 113 -13.64 11.91 9.59
CA SER A 113 -13.03 12.23 8.28
C SER A 113 -11.89 13.26 8.39
N PHE A 114 -10.96 13.21 7.44
CA PHE A 114 -9.94 14.26 7.27
C PHE A 114 -10.53 15.61 6.81
N ASP A 115 -11.82 15.67 6.47
CA ASP A 115 -12.51 16.91 6.11
C ASP A 115 -13.32 17.54 7.26
N ASP A 116 -13.50 16.84 8.39
CA ASP A 116 -14.28 17.34 9.54
C ASP A 116 -13.63 18.58 10.19
N GLU A 117 -14.41 19.59 10.60
CA GLU A 117 -13.87 20.79 11.25
C GLU A 117 -13.13 20.48 12.57
N VAL A 118 -13.67 19.54 13.34
CA VAL A 118 -13.09 19.07 14.60
C VAL A 118 -12.58 17.65 14.41
N LYS A 119 -11.29 17.45 14.67
CA LYS A 119 -10.63 16.14 14.56
C LYS A 119 -10.71 15.37 15.88
N ASP A 120 -11.41 14.24 15.86
CA ASP A 120 -11.38 13.27 16.96
C ASP A 120 -10.21 12.29 16.76
N ILE A 121 -9.06 12.62 17.33
CA ILE A 121 -7.84 11.82 17.23
C ILE A 121 -7.55 11.19 18.59
N VAL A 122 -7.49 9.87 18.62
CA VAL A 122 -7.09 9.09 19.79
C VAL A 122 -5.69 8.52 19.61
N GLN A 123 -4.94 8.43 20.71
CA GLN A 123 -3.67 7.71 20.76
C GLN A 123 -3.93 6.31 21.28
N VAL A 124 -3.38 5.31 20.59
CA VAL A 124 -3.50 3.90 20.96
C VAL A 124 -2.14 3.22 20.85
N PRO A 125 -1.91 2.10 21.54
CA PRO A 125 -0.71 1.30 21.33
C PRO A 125 -0.53 0.97 19.85
N THR A 126 0.70 1.08 19.34
CA THR A 126 1.01 0.81 17.93
C THR A 126 0.51 -0.55 17.45
N GLU A 127 0.59 -1.56 18.31
CA GLU A 127 0.11 -2.91 18.02
C GLU A 127 -1.39 -2.96 17.76
N ASP A 128 -2.17 -2.17 18.49
CA ASP A 128 -3.61 -2.06 18.31
C ASP A 128 -3.95 -1.32 17.02
N ALA A 129 -3.23 -0.22 16.75
CA ALA A 129 -3.37 0.52 15.49
C ALA A 129 -3.06 -0.37 14.27
N TYR A 130 -1.95 -1.10 14.32
CA TYR A 130 -1.55 -2.06 13.30
C TYR A 130 -2.59 -3.18 13.13
N ARG A 131 -3.08 -3.74 14.24
CA ARG A 131 -4.13 -4.76 14.25
C ARG A 131 -5.43 -4.25 13.60
N MET A 132 -5.78 -2.98 13.77
CA MET A 132 -6.94 -2.37 13.09
C MET A 132 -6.75 -2.38 11.57
N ALA A 133 -5.59 -1.92 11.07
CA ALA A 133 -5.30 -1.92 9.64
C ALA A 133 -5.31 -3.34 9.05
N MET A 134 -4.68 -4.31 9.72
CA MET A 134 -4.65 -5.70 9.28
C MET A 134 -6.04 -6.33 9.24
N LYS A 135 -6.87 -6.10 10.27
CA LYS A 135 -8.27 -6.57 10.27
C LYS A 135 -9.08 -5.96 9.14
N SER A 136 -8.89 -4.68 8.85
CA SER A 136 -9.56 -4.01 7.72
C SER A 136 -9.10 -4.59 6.38
N MET A 137 -7.81 -4.84 6.19
CA MET A 137 -7.26 -5.45 4.97
C MET A 137 -7.82 -6.86 4.74
N VAL A 138 -7.78 -7.74 5.73
CA VAL A 138 -8.32 -9.11 5.59
C VAL A 138 -9.80 -9.08 5.23
N LYS A 139 -10.62 -8.31 5.96
CA LYS A 139 -12.06 -8.17 5.67
C LYS A 139 -12.32 -7.63 4.26
N TRP A 140 -11.49 -6.69 3.81
CA TRP A 140 -11.61 -6.12 2.47
C TRP A 140 -11.27 -7.16 1.40
N VAL A 141 -10.20 -7.94 1.60
CA VAL A 141 -9.81 -9.04 0.71
C VAL A 141 -10.92 -10.09 0.64
N GLU A 142 -11.40 -10.59 1.77
CA GLU A 142 -12.46 -11.61 1.84
C GLU A 142 -13.74 -11.17 1.12
N LYS A 143 -14.03 -9.87 1.11
CA LYS A 143 -15.24 -9.33 0.49
C LYS A 143 -15.08 -9.07 -1.01
N ASN A 144 -13.91 -8.63 -1.46
CA ASN A 144 -13.74 -8.07 -2.80
C ASN A 144 -12.84 -8.90 -3.73
N MET A 145 -12.19 -9.94 -3.21
CA MET A 145 -11.29 -10.80 -4.00
C MET A 145 -11.87 -12.20 -4.18
N ASP A 146 -11.87 -12.66 -5.43
CA ASP A 146 -12.23 -14.02 -5.81
C ASP A 146 -10.99 -14.92 -5.71
N PRO A 147 -10.95 -15.92 -4.79
CA PRO A 147 -9.81 -16.83 -4.64
C PRO A 147 -9.49 -17.70 -5.86
N GLU A 148 -10.45 -17.89 -6.78
CA GLU A 148 -10.24 -18.65 -8.03
C GLU A 148 -9.49 -17.82 -9.07
N ARG A 149 -9.64 -16.50 -9.03
CA ARG A 149 -9.04 -15.57 -9.99
C ARG A 149 -7.86 -14.79 -9.44
N THR A 150 -7.88 -14.48 -8.15
CA THR A 150 -6.93 -13.56 -7.51
C THR A 150 -6.01 -14.30 -6.55
N ARG A 151 -4.71 -14.03 -6.64
CA ARG A 151 -3.72 -14.45 -5.65
C ARG A 151 -3.33 -13.28 -4.75
N VAL A 152 -3.50 -13.45 -3.45
CA VAL A 152 -3.20 -12.43 -2.44
C VAL A 152 -1.98 -12.85 -1.65
N PHE A 153 -0.98 -11.96 -1.58
CA PHE A 153 0.23 -12.11 -0.78
C PHE A 153 0.34 -10.97 0.21
N PHE A 154 0.97 -11.24 1.35
CA PHE A 154 1.39 -10.22 2.31
C PHE A 154 2.88 -10.40 2.59
N THR A 155 3.67 -9.38 2.27
CA THR A 155 5.10 -9.34 2.63
C THR A 155 5.20 -8.90 4.09
N SER A 156 5.84 -9.73 4.91
CA SER A 156 6.06 -9.45 6.34
C SER A 156 7.01 -8.26 6.56
N MET A 157 7.28 -7.95 7.84
CA MET A 157 8.24 -6.94 8.26
C MET A 157 9.59 -7.11 7.55
N SER A 158 10.12 -6.00 7.01
CA SER A 158 11.53 -5.88 6.67
C SER A 158 12.30 -5.33 7.89
N PRO A 159 13.38 -5.97 8.33
CA PRO A 159 14.12 -5.55 9.52
C PRO A 159 14.88 -4.23 9.28
N SER A 160 15.05 -3.48 10.36
CA SER A 160 16.03 -2.40 10.42
C SER A 160 17.32 -2.90 11.07
N HIS A 161 18.47 -2.48 10.54
CA HIS A 161 19.80 -2.89 11.03
C HIS A 161 20.53 -1.77 11.78
N PHE A 162 19.80 -0.75 12.22
CA PHE A 162 20.33 0.29 13.10
C PHE A 162 20.63 -0.31 14.49
N LYS A 163 21.71 0.16 15.12
CA LYS A 163 22.10 -0.20 16.48
C LYS A 163 21.48 0.76 17.48
#